data_AF-A0A536XUT9-F1
#
_entry.id   AF-A0A536XUT9-F1
#
_cell.length_a   1.000
_cell.length_b   1.000
_cell.length_c   1.000
_cell.angle_alpha   90.00
_cell.angle_beta   90.00
_cell.angle_gamma   90.00
#
_symmetry.space_group_name_H-M   'P 1'
#
loop_
_entity.id
_entity.type
_entity.pdbx_description
1 polymer ?
#
loop_
_entity_poly.entity_id
_entity_poly.type
_entity_poly.pdbx_seq_one_letter_code
_entity_poly.pdbx_strand_id
1 'polypeptide(L)' 'MNIGIPAETRAGETRVAATPETVKKLAAGGRHAILVQSGAGVAASVPDRDFEAAGAKIVAGARDLS' A
#
# COMPACT_ATOMS: atom_id res chain seq x y z
N MET A 1 7.03 13.84 -2.03
CA MET A 1 7.76 12.59 -2.33
C MET A 1 6.80 11.43 -2.13
N ASN A 2 6.72 10.49 -3.06
CA ASN A 2 5.76 9.38 -3.01
C ASN A 2 6.42 8.16 -2.37
N ILE A 3 5.65 7.40 -1.59
CA ILE A 3 6.03 6.08 -1.09
C ILE A 3 5.07 5.09 -1.72
N GLY A 4 5.60 4.24 -2.60
CA GLY A 4 4.84 3.22 -3.31
C GLY A 4 4.91 1.86 -2.64
N ILE A 5 3.77 1.18 -2.54
CA ILE A 5 3.63 -0.19 -2.01
C ILE A 5 3.09 -1.07 -3.14
N PRO A 6 3.97 -1.73 -3.92
CA PRO A 6 3.55 -2.67 -4.96
C PRO A 6 3.07 -3.99 -4.36
N ALA A 7 2.34 -4.76 -5.16
CA ALA A 7 2.06 -6.16 -4.86
C ALA A 7 3.33 -7.00 -5.00
N GLU A 8 3.56 -7.92 -4.07
CA GLU A 8 4.65 -8.89 -4.16
C GLU A 8 4.44 -9.83 -5.36
N THR A 9 5.51 -10.10 -6.11
CA THR A 9 5.45 -10.92 -7.34
C THR A 9 6.09 -12.29 -7.17
N ARG A 10 6.81 -12.51 -6.07
CA ARG A 10 7.47 -13.78 -5.79
C ARG A 10 6.44 -14.87 -5.49
N ALA A 11 6.56 -16.01 -6.16
CA ALA A 11 5.69 -17.15 -5.91
C ALA A 11 5.73 -17.58 -4.42
N GLY A 12 4.54 -17.71 -3.81
CA GLY A 12 4.39 -18.08 -2.41
C GLY A 12 4.62 -16.94 -1.40
N GLU A 13 4.98 -15.74 -1.84
CA GLU A 13 5.06 -14.58 -0.97
C GLU A 13 3.66 -14.01 -0.72
N THR A 14 3.26 -13.97 0.55
CA THR A 14 1.93 -13.51 0.97
C THR A 14 1.99 -12.22 1.79
N ARG A 15 3.18 -11.71 2.08
CA ARG A 15 3.35 -10.46 2.84
C ARG A 15 3.12 -9.24 1.94
N VAL A 16 2.97 -8.10 2.61
CA VAL A 16 2.92 -6.78 1.99
C VAL A 16 3.89 -5.86 2.75
N ALA A 17 4.52 -4.93 2.06
CA ALA A 17 5.61 -4.12 2.62
C ALA A 17 5.17 -3.19 3.78
N ALA A 18 3.88 -2.87 3.88
CA ALA A 18 3.34 -2.07 4.98
C ALA A 18 1.94 -2.51 5.37
N THR A 19 1.61 -2.34 6.66
CA THR A 19 0.26 -2.52 7.20
C THR A 19 -0.50 -1.18 7.20
N PRO A 20 -1.84 -1.18 7.33
CA PRO A 20 -2.63 0.05 7.46
C PRO A 20 -2.16 0.95 8.60
N GLU A 21 -1.74 0.37 9.73
CA GLU A 21 -1.17 1.12 10.85
C GLU A 21 0.12 1.87 10.48
N THR A 22 1.00 1.24 9.70
CA THR A 22 2.22 1.89 9.19
C THR A 22 1.87 3.00 8.20
N VAL A 23 0.94 2.74 7.27
CA VAL A 23 0.44 3.73 6.32
C VAL A 23 -0.13 4.96 7.02
N LYS A 24 -0.97 4.75 8.03
CA LYS A 24 -1.58 5.84 8.82
C LYS A 24 -0.53 6.74 9.46
N LYS A 25 0.53 6.16 10.03
CA LYS A 25 1.64 6.93 10.64
C LYS A 25 2.42 7.72 9.60
N LEU A 26 2.69 7.12 8.43
CA LEU A 26 3.41 7.79 7.35
C LEU A 26 2.58 8.92 6.71
N ALA A 27 1.29 8.69 6.50
CA ALA A 27 0.35 9.68 5.99
C ALA A 27 0.14 10.85 6.96
N ALA A 28 0.01 10.57 8.26
CA ALA A 28 -0.12 11.60 9.30
C ALA A 28 1.09 12.54 9.40
N GLY A 29 2.28 12.07 8.99
CA GLY A 29 3.48 12.89 8.92
C GLY A 29 3.45 13.98 7.85
N GLY A 30 2.47 13.97 6.93
CA GLY A 30 2.17 15.01 5.93
C GLY A 30 3.23 15.24 4.85
N ARG A 31 4.36 14.54 4.91
CA ARG A 31 5.53 14.72 4.04
C ARG A 31 5.53 13.80 2.81
N HIS A 32 4.71 12.74 2.84
CA HIS A 32 4.69 11.70 1.82
C HIS A 32 3.28 11.37 1.38
N ALA A 33 3.08 11.21 0.07
CA ALA A 33 1.87 10.57 -0.45
C ALA A 33 2.11 9.06 -0.45
N ILE A 34 1.18 8.31 0.13
CA ILE A 34 1.26 6.84 0.17
C ILE A 34 0.43 6.29 -0.97
N LEU A 35 1.08 5.57 -1.89
CA LEU A 35 0.44 4.91 -3.03
C LEU A 35 0.50 3.40 -2.81
N VAL A 36 -0.63 2.72 -2.92
CA VAL A 36 -0.72 1.26 -2.76
C VAL A 36 -1.28 0.68 -4.05
N GLN A 37 -0.62 -0.31 -4.62
CA GLN A 37 -1.17 -1.04 -5.76
C GLN A 37 -2.40 -1.83 -5.31
N SER A 38 -3.48 -1.76 -6.10
CA SER A 38 -4.69 -2.54 -5.84
C SER A 38 -4.38 -4.02 -5.72
N GLY A 39 -4.89 -4.64 -4.66
CA GLY A 39 -4.67 -6.04 -4.35
C GLY A 39 -3.36 -6.36 -3.64
N ALA A 40 -2.46 -5.39 -3.41
CA ALA A 40 -1.14 -5.65 -2.81
C ALA A 40 -1.20 -6.30 -1.43
N GLY A 41 -2.23 -6.01 -0.63
CA GLY A 41 -2.42 -6.60 0.71
C GLY A 41 -3.34 -7.82 0.76
N VAL A 42 -3.97 -8.23 -0.35
CA VAL A 42 -5.02 -9.27 -0.32
C VAL A 42 -4.46 -10.61 0.18
N ALA A 43 -3.28 -11.00 -0.27
CA ALA A 43 -2.61 -12.22 0.20
C ALA A 43 -2.22 -12.14 1.70
N ALA A 44 -2.02 -10.92 2.22
CA ALA A 44 -1.77 -10.64 3.64
C ALA A 44 -3.05 -10.49 4.46
N SER A 45 -4.23 -10.78 3.88
CA SER A 45 -5.56 -10.55 4.49
C SER A 45 -5.86 -9.09 4.84
N VAL A 46 -5.27 -8.15 4.09
CA VAL A 46 -5.52 -6.71 4.20
C VAL A 46 -6.15 -6.19 2.90
N PRO A 47 -7.47 -5.95 2.86
CA PRO A 47 -8.13 -5.42 1.68
C PRO A 47 -7.76 -3.96 1.41
N ASP A 48 -7.87 -3.52 0.16
CA ASP A 48 -7.56 -2.16 -0.30
C ASP A 48 -8.25 -1.07 0.54
N ARG A 49 -9.51 -1.29 0.95
CA ARG A 49 -10.29 -0.35 1.78
C ARG A 49 -9.61 0.00 3.12
N ASP A 50 -8.81 -0.91 3.69
CA ASP A 50 -8.14 -0.70 4.96
C ASP A 50 -6.94 0.25 4.77
N PHE A 51 -6.28 0.18 3.61
CA PHE A 51 -5.24 1.13 3.22
C PHE A 51 -5.83 2.51 2.89
N GLU A 52 -6.98 2.56 2.21
CA GLU A 52 -7.70 3.83 1.95
C GLU A 52 -8.11 4.52 3.25
N ALA A 53 -8.70 3.76 4.18
CA ALA A 53 -9.06 4.27 5.50
C ALA A 53 -7.84 4.76 6.31
N ALA A 54 -6.65 4.21 6.05
CA ALA A 54 -5.40 4.66 6.63
C ALA A 54 -4.80 5.89 5.94
N GLY A 55 -5.38 6.36 4.83
CA GLY A 55 -4.93 7.55 4.10
C GLY A 55 -3.98 7.27 2.94
N ALA A 56 -3.87 6.02 2.47
CA ALA A 56 -3.23 5.72 1.20
C ALA A 56 -4.18 5.97 0.02
N LYS A 57 -3.59 6.21 -1.15
CA LYS A 57 -4.27 6.21 -2.44
C LYS A 57 -4.06 4.87 -3.12
N ILE A 58 -5.13 4.20 -3.51
CA ILE A 58 -5.06 2.98 -4.31
C ILE A 58 -4.80 3.33 -5.77
N VAL A 59 -3.87 2.62 -6.40
CA VAL A 59 -3.54 2.76 -7.82
C VAL A 59 -3.67 1.42 -8.54
N ALA A 60 -3.95 1.45 -9.84
CA ALA A 60 -4.32 0.25 -10.61
C ALA A 60 -3.15 -0.74 -10.77
N GLY A 61 -1.93 -0.25 -10.96
CA GLY A 61 -0.77 -1.12 -11.18
C GLY A 61 0.54 -0.55 -10.63
N ALA A 62 1.57 -1.38 -10.61
CA ALA A 62 2.90 -1.02 -10.10
C ALA A 62 3.53 0.19 -10.82
N ARG A 63 3.15 0.45 -12.07
CA ARG A 63 3.64 1.61 -12.85
C ARG A 63 3.11 2.94 -12.33
N ASP A 64 1.96 2.92 -11.67
CA ASP A 64 1.27 4.12 -11.17
C ASP A 64 1.78 4.56 -9.77
N LEU A 65 2.82 3.90 -9.25
CA LEU A 65 3.45 4.19 -7.95
C LEU A 65 4.56 5.26 -8.02
N SER A 66 4.80 5.84 -9.21
CA SER A 66 5.88 6.81 -9.46
C SER A 66 5.49 8.26 -9.18
#